data_AF-A0A6L7U243-F1
#
_entry.id   AF-A0A6L7U243-F1
#
_cell.length_a   1.000
_cell.length_b   1.000
_cell.length_c   1.000
_cell.angle_alpha   90.00
_cell.angle_beta   90.00
_cell.angle_gamma   90.00
#
_symmetry.space_group_name_H-M   'P 1'
#
loop_
_entity.id
_entity.type
_entity.pdbx_description
1 polymer ?
#
loop_
_entity_poly.entity_id
_entity_poly.type
_entity_poly.pdbx_seq_one_letter_code
_entity_poly.pdbx_strand_id
1 'polypeptide(L)'
;MKSARYHYRNTNRRLSGRAKGVLADTPTSISRRRGSALALVNPACTSQIDSRTGLLQGCRRRDRFYCLNGVVPDADVNAACNIPARLYDDGITLYTPYRDVRALLAERTRTVVGTARPGLELRGRATPSPSTESEVPRTHKV
;
A
#
# COMPACT_ATOMS: atom_id res chain seq x y z
N MET A 1 18.12 -13.71 13.84
CA MET A 1 17.59 -12.84 12.75
C MET A 1 18.15 -13.31 11.42
N LYS A 2 17.41 -13.22 10.30
CA LYS A 2 17.89 -13.71 8.99
C LYS A 2 18.80 -12.69 8.31
N SER A 3 19.80 -13.15 7.57
CA SER A 3 20.80 -12.31 6.86
C SER A 3 20.20 -11.57 5.64
N ALA A 4 20.75 -10.41 5.28
CA ALA A 4 20.40 -9.68 4.06
C ALA A 4 20.48 -10.55 2.79
N ARG A 5 21.49 -11.44 2.71
CA ARG A 5 21.66 -12.39 1.59
C ARG A 5 20.51 -13.40 1.52
N TYR A 6 19.93 -13.77 2.66
CA TYR A 6 18.74 -14.62 2.69
C TYR A 6 17.52 -13.87 2.14
N HIS A 7 17.31 -12.62 2.56
CA HIS A 7 16.19 -11.80 2.07
C HIS A 7 16.28 -11.54 0.57
N TYR A 8 17.47 -11.25 0.05
CA TYR A 8 17.72 -11.10 -1.39
C TYR A 8 17.35 -12.38 -2.17
N ARG A 9 17.86 -13.55 -1.77
CA ARG A 9 17.56 -14.83 -2.43
C ARG A 9 16.07 -15.15 -2.45
N ASN A 10 15.38 -14.99 -1.32
CA ASN A 10 13.94 -15.25 -1.25
C ASN A 10 13.13 -14.27 -2.12
N THR A 11 13.56 -13.01 -2.20
CA THR A 11 12.94 -12.01 -3.06
C THR A 11 13.12 -12.37 -4.54
N ASN A 12 14.34 -12.71 -4.96
CA ASN A 12 14.60 -13.13 -6.35
C ASN A 12 13.78 -14.36 -6.74
N ARG A 13 13.67 -15.37 -5.87
CA ARG A 13 12.83 -16.55 -6.11
C ARG A 13 11.35 -16.20 -6.32
N ARG A 14 10.81 -15.27 -5.53
CA ARG A 14 9.42 -14.81 -5.68
C ARG A 14 9.23 -13.99 -6.95
N LEU A 15 10.23 -13.20 -7.32
CA LEU A 15 10.21 -12.39 -8.53
C LEU A 15 10.36 -13.24 -9.79
N SER A 16 11.18 -14.29 -9.77
CA SER A 16 11.39 -15.20 -10.90
C SER A 16 10.14 -16.02 -11.22
N GLY A 17 9.32 -16.36 -10.23
CA GLY A 17 8.02 -17.00 -10.44
C GLY A 17 6.93 -16.06 -10.97
N ARG A 18 7.19 -14.74 -11.03
CA ARG A 18 6.19 -13.74 -11.44
C ARG A 18 6.41 -13.36 -12.91
N ALA A 19 5.43 -13.65 -13.77
CA ALA A 19 5.44 -13.35 -15.20
C ALA A 19 5.27 -11.85 -15.54
N LYS A 20 6.01 -10.95 -14.85
CA LYS A 20 5.84 -9.49 -14.97
C LYS A 20 5.99 -8.97 -16.41
N GLY A 21 6.93 -9.53 -17.18
CA GLY A 21 7.17 -9.12 -18.58
C GLY A 21 5.98 -9.44 -19.47
N VAL A 22 5.54 -10.71 -19.49
CA VAL A 22 4.36 -11.16 -20.26
C VAL A 22 3.10 -10.38 -19.88
N LEU A 23 2.93 -10.08 -18.59
CA LEU A 23 1.81 -9.28 -18.10
C LEU A 23 1.87 -7.80 -18.53
N ALA A 24 3.06 -7.25 -18.84
CA ALA A 24 3.20 -5.87 -19.30
C ALA A 24 2.91 -5.72 -20.81
N ASP A 25 3.21 -6.75 -21.61
CA ASP A 25 2.96 -6.76 -23.05
C ASP A 25 1.47 -6.79 -23.39
N THR A 26 0.68 -7.43 -22.52
CA THR A 26 -0.76 -7.64 -22.74
C THR A 26 -1.54 -6.31 -22.75
N PRO A 27 -1.45 -5.43 -21.72
CA PRO A 27 -2.07 -4.10 -21.75
C PRO A 27 -1.59 -3.26 -22.95
N THR A 28 -0.32 -3.34 -23.31
CA THR A 28 0.26 -2.61 -24.45
C THR A 28 -0.37 -3.04 -25.78
N SER A 29 -0.51 -4.36 -25.98
CA SER A 29 -1.16 -4.94 -27.16
C SER A 29 -2.64 -4.54 -27.24
N ILE A 30 -3.36 -4.66 -26.12
CA ILE A 30 -4.79 -4.32 -26.05
C ILE A 30 -5.01 -2.82 -26.29
N SER A 31 -4.22 -1.95 -25.67
CA SER A 31 -4.34 -0.49 -25.80
C SER A 31 -4.15 -0.06 -27.26
N ARG A 32 -3.11 -0.60 -27.92
CA ARG A 32 -2.85 -0.37 -29.34
C ARG A 32 -3.98 -0.85 -30.25
N ARG A 33 -4.56 -2.03 -29.98
CA ARG A 33 -5.70 -2.57 -30.76
C ARG A 33 -6.99 -1.76 -30.60
N ARG A 34 -7.19 -1.14 -29.43
CA ARG A 34 -8.42 -0.40 -29.10
C ARG A 34 -8.30 1.11 -29.27
N GLY A 35 -7.14 1.63 -29.67
CA GLY A 35 -6.88 3.07 -29.71
C GLY A 35 -6.95 3.73 -28.33
N SER A 36 -6.70 2.97 -27.26
CA SER A 36 -6.72 3.47 -25.88
C SER A 36 -5.35 3.98 -25.45
N ALA A 37 -5.31 5.00 -24.60
CA ALA A 37 -4.08 5.48 -23.99
C ALA A 37 -3.60 4.51 -22.89
N LEU A 38 -2.29 4.27 -22.85
CA LEU A 38 -1.61 3.53 -21.79
C LEU A 38 -0.59 4.46 -21.14
N ALA A 39 -0.64 4.59 -19.82
CA ALA A 39 0.30 5.40 -19.05
C ALA A 39 0.99 4.57 -17.97
N LEU A 40 2.28 4.79 -17.80
CA LEU A 40 3.05 4.25 -16.70
C LEU A 40 3.13 5.30 -15.59
N VAL A 41 2.85 4.88 -14.35
CA VAL A 41 2.93 5.74 -13.16
C VAL A 41 3.90 5.17 -12.14
N ASN A 42 4.40 6.03 -11.26
CA ASN A 42 5.30 5.60 -10.20
C ASN A 42 4.57 4.74 -9.15
N PRO A 43 4.93 3.47 -8.95
CA PRO A 43 4.23 2.58 -8.01
C PRO A 43 4.65 2.79 -6.54
N ALA A 44 5.57 3.73 -6.25
CA ALA A 44 6.07 3.95 -4.91
C ALA A 44 4.96 4.38 -3.94
N CYS A 45 4.90 3.67 -2.81
CA CYS A 45 3.95 3.87 -1.71
C CYS A 45 2.46 3.71 -2.05
N THR A 46 2.06 3.31 -3.26
CA THR A 46 0.63 3.23 -3.64
C THR A 46 -0.18 2.23 -2.82
N SER A 47 0.45 1.21 -2.23
CA SER A 47 -0.21 0.26 -1.31
C SER A 47 -0.13 0.66 0.17
N GLN A 48 0.49 1.80 0.48
CA GLN A 48 0.69 2.32 1.84
C GLN A 48 -0.09 3.62 2.10
N ILE A 49 -0.69 4.19 1.06
CA ILE A 49 -1.51 5.41 1.10
C ILE A 49 -2.98 4.99 1.24
N ASP A 50 -3.76 5.73 2.04
CA ASP A 50 -5.22 5.60 2.04
C ASP A 50 -5.79 6.26 0.77
N SER A 51 -6.37 5.45 -0.10
CA SER A 51 -6.93 5.93 -1.39
C SER A 51 -8.07 6.92 -1.27
N ARG A 52 -8.71 7.02 -0.10
CA ARG A 52 -9.80 7.96 0.14
C ARG A 52 -9.30 9.36 0.49
N THR A 53 -8.11 9.44 1.10
CA THR A 53 -7.53 10.71 1.55
C THR A 53 -6.32 11.13 0.72
N GLY A 54 -5.68 10.19 0.02
CA GLY A 54 -4.42 10.42 -0.69
C GLY A 54 -3.21 10.60 0.25
N LEU A 55 -3.37 10.33 1.55
CA LEU A 55 -2.35 10.56 2.58
C LEU A 55 -1.70 9.26 3.04
N LEU A 56 -0.48 9.36 3.59
CA LEU A 56 0.22 8.26 4.27
C LEU A 56 -0.38 8.02 5.66
N GLN A 57 -1.63 7.60 5.67
CA GLN A 57 -2.44 7.33 6.84
C GLN A 57 -2.95 5.89 6.79
N GLY A 58 -3.13 5.29 7.95
CA GLY A 58 -3.51 3.88 8.06
C GLY A 58 -2.34 2.92 7.88
N CYS A 59 -2.63 1.63 7.75
CA CYS A 59 -1.59 0.62 7.52
C CYS A 59 -2.09 -0.58 6.71
N ARG A 60 -1.29 -1.07 5.76
CA ARG A 60 -1.53 -2.36 5.13
C ARG A 60 -1.05 -3.49 6.04
N ARG A 61 -1.90 -4.50 6.26
CA ARG A 61 -1.49 -5.78 6.83
C ARG A 61 -2.08 -6.92 5.99
N ARG A 62 -1.20 -7.64 5.28
CA ARG A 62 -1.56 -8.71 4.34
C ARG A 62 -2.52 -8.17 3.26
N ASP A 63 -3.73 -8.72 3.20
CA ASP A 63 -4.75 -8.46 2.18
C ASP A 63 -5.74 -7.38 2.63
N ARG A 64 -5.50 -6.77 3.78
CA ARG A 64 -6.34 -5.70 4.33
C ARG A 64 -5.55 -4.42 4.48
N PHE A 65 -6.21 -3.30 4.23
CA PHE A 65 -5.72 -1.97 4.55
C PHE A 65 -6.58 -1.40 5.68
N TYR A 66 -5.96 -0.89 6.74
CA TYR A 66 -6.66 -0.37 7.92
C TYR A 66 -6.61 1.15 7.88
N CYS A 67 -7.72 1.79 7.51
CA CYS A 67 -7.84 3.24 7.49
C CYS A 67 -7.96 3.81 8.92
N LEU A 68 -7.57 5.07 9.11
CA LEU A 68 -7.67 5.73 10.42
C LEU A 68 -9.11 5.90 10.92
N ASN A 69 -10.08 6.00 10.01
CA ASN A 69 -11.51 6.09 10.34
C ASN A 69 -12.14 4.73 10.71
N GLY A 70 -11.36 3.65 10.79
CA GLY A 70 -11.83 2.31 11.13
C GLY A 70 -12.36 1.48 9.95
N VAL A 71 -12.42 2.03 8.74
CA VAL A 71 -12.79 1.27 7.54
C VAL A 71 -11.62 0.37 7.12
N VAL A 72 -11.92 -0.85 6.69
CA VAL A 72 -10.89 -1.85 6.33
C VAL A 72 -11.13 -2.40 4.91
N PRO A 73 -10.75 -1.66 3.85
CA PRO A 73 -10.86 -2.18 2.49
C PRO A 73 -9.88 -3.33 2.21
N ASP A 74 -10.14 -4.05 1.12
CA ASP A 74 -9.15 -4.92 0.51
C ASP A 74 -7.89 -4.11 0.12
N ALA A 75 -6.72 -4.65 0.43
CA ALA A 75 -5.46 -3.92 0.25
C ALA A 75 -5.12 -3.67 -1.23
N ASP A 76 -5.46 -4.60 -2.11
CA ASP A 76 -5.17 -4.49 -3.52
C ASP A 76 -6.17 -3.56 -4.21
N VAL A 77 -7.44 -3.55 -3.78
CA VAL A 77 -8.44 -2.54 -4.19
C VAL A 77 -7.98 -1.14 -3.80
N ASN A 78 -7.56 -0.94 -2.53
CA ASN A 78 -7.05 0.36 -2.08
C ASN A 78 -5.82 0.79 -2.92
N ALA A 79 -4.89 -0.12 -3.18
CA ALA A 79 -3.72 0.17 -3.99
C ALA A 79 -4.09 0.51 -5.45
N ALA A 80 -5.08 -0.17 -6.03
CA ALA A 80 -5.56 0.10 -7.38
C ALA A 80 -6.19 1.50 -7.49
N CYS A 81 -6.99 1.91 -6.50
CA CYS A 81 -7.59 3.25 -6.46
C CYS A 81 -6.54 4.38 -6.37
N ASN A 82 -5.36 4.10 -5.83
CA ASN A 82 -4.25 5.06 -5.80
C ASN A 82 -3.54 5.24 -7.16
N ILE A 83 -3.64 4.29 -8.09
CA ILE A 83 -2.95 4.34 -9.38
C ILE A 83 -3.43 5.51 -10.26
N PRO A 84 -4.75 5.74 -10.45
CA PRO A 84 -5.23 6.89 -11.20
C PRO A 84 -4.84 8.23 -10.56
N ALA A 85 -4.89 8.35 -9.23
CA ALA A 85 -4.50 9.58 -8.54
C ALA A 85 -3.02 9.92 -8.78
N ARG A 86 -2.15 8.90 -8.90
CA ARG A 86 -0.74 9.09 -9.20
C ARG A 86 -0.47 9.59 -10.63
N LEU A 87 -1.36 9.33 -11.58
CA LEU A 87 -1.22 9.81 -12.95
C LEU A 87 -1.26 11.34 -13.04
N TYR A 88 -2.03 11.98 -12.15
CA TYR A 88 -2.25 13.42 -12.12
C TYR A 88 -1.42 14.12 -11.01
N ASP A 89 -0.38 13.47 -10.50
CA ASP A 89 0.46 14.01 -9.43
C ASP A 89 1.73 14.64 -10.01
N ASP A 90 1.70 15.96 -10.22
CA ASP A 90 2.83 16.72 -10.79
C ASP A 90 4.10 16.66 -9.92
N GLY A 91 3.96 16.38 -8.62
CA GLY A 91 5.09 16.27 -7.70
C GLY A 91 5.80 14.91 -7.77
N ILE A 92 5.20 13.90 -8.40
CA ILE A 92 5.74 12.54 -8.46
C ILE A 92 5.72 12.03 -9.90
N THR A 93 6.85 12.22 -10.58
CA THR A 93 7.10 11.63 -11.90
C THR A 93 7.32 10.12 -11.82
N LEU A 94 7.24 9.44 -12.96
CA LEU A 94 7.51 8.00 -13.10
C LEU A 94 8.88 7.59 -12.51
N TYR A 95 9.88 8.46 -12.61
CA TYR A 95 11.27 8.16 -12.23
C TYR A 95 11.69 8.73 -10.87
N THR A 96 10.78 9.42 -10.16
CA THR A 96 11.08 9.94 -8.82
C THR A 96 11.48 8.79 -7.88
N PRO A 97 12.67 8.84 -7.24
CA PRO A 97 13.13 7.77 -6.36
C PRO A 97 12.16 7.50 -5.21
N TYR A 98 12.02 6.23 -4.80
CA TYR A 98 11.08 5.81 -3.75
C TYR A 98 11.25 6.60 -2.43
N ARG A 99 12.49 6.95 -2.07
CA ARG A 99 12.78 7.71 -0.84
C ARG A 99 12.17 9.11 -0.90
N ASP A 100 12.29 9.76 -2.06
CA ASP A 100 11.80 11.12 -2.29
C ASP A 100 10.27 11.12 -2.37
N VAL A 101 9.68 10.14 -3.06
CA VAL A 101 8.23 9.91 -3.05
C VAL A 101 7.71 9.77 -1.62
N ARG A 102 8.37 8.96 -0.79
CA ARG A 102 7.96 8.76 0.59
C ARG A 102 8.09 10.03 1.43
N ALA A 103 9.16 10.80 1.25
CA ALA A 103 9.37 12.06 1.95
C ALA A 103 8.30 13.09 1.59
N LEU A 104 8.04 13.28 0.30
CA LEU A 104 7.03 14.21 -0.21
C LEU A 104 5.62 13.85 0.26
N LEU A 105 5.25 12.56 0.22
CA LEU A 105 3.96 12.12 0.74
C LEU A 105 3.84 12.30 2.26
N ALA A 106 4.93 12.11 3.00
CA ALA A 106 4.95 12.33 4.45
C ALA A 106 4.79 13.81 4.78
N GLU A 107 5.42 14.70 4.00
CA GLU A 107 5.24 16.14 4.11
C GLU A 107 3.80 16.56 3.83
N ARG A 108 3.21 16.12 2.71
CA ARG A 108 1.78 16.37 2.39
C ARG A 108 0.85 15.93 3.53
N THR A 109 1.11 14.75 4.09
CA THR A 109 0.34 14.22 5.22
C THR A 109 0.47 15.10 6.45
N ARG A 110 1.68 15.56 6.80
CA ARG A 110 1.91 16.49 7.92
C ARG A 110 1.21 17.82 7.71
N THR A 111 1.28 18.38 6.49
CA THR A 111 0.63 19.64 6.17
C THR A 111 -0.88 19.53 6.37
N VAL A 112 -1.53 18.52 5.79
CA VAL A 112 -2.98 18.35 5.91
C VAL A 112 -3.41 18.09 7.35
N VAL A 113 -2.72 17.20 8.08
CA VAL A 113 -3.03 16.91 9.49
C VAL A 113 -2.77 18.12 10.38
N GLY A 114 -1.69 18.87 10.15
CA GLY A 114 -1.33 20.07 10.90
C GLY A 114 -2.26 21.25 10.63
N THR A 115 -2.89 21.31 9.46
CA THR A 115 -3.91 22.32 9.12
C THR A 115 -5.33 21.98 9.57
N ALA A 116 -5.55 20.79 10.13
CA ALA A 116 -6.87 20.42 10.66
C ALA A 116 -7.22 21.36 11.82
N ARG A 117 -8.28 22.16 11.66
CA ARG A 117 -8.81 23.01 12.74
C ARG A 117 -9.08 22.15 13.99
N PRO A 118 -8.69 22.58 15.20
CA PRO A 118 -9.01 21.85 16.43
C PRO A 118 -10.54 21.74 16.53
N GLY A 119 -11.07 20.53 16.31
CA GLY A 119 -12.52 20.28 16.26
C GLY A 119 -12.99 19.25 15.24
N LEU A 120 -12.13 18.84 14.28
CA LEU A 120 -12.43 17.79 13.30
C LEU A 120 -11.54 16.55 13.47
N GLU A 121 -11.23 16.22 14.73
CA GLU A 121 -10.60 14.95 15.09
C GLU A 121 -11.54 13.81 14.66
N LEU A 122 -11.16 13.06 13.62
CA LEU A 122 -11.77 11.77 13.31
C LEU A 122 -11.57 10.89 14.55
N ARG A 123 -12.59 10.82 15.42
CA ARG A 123 -12.66 9.87 16.54
C ARG A 123 -12.72 8.45 15.97
N GLY A 124 -11.57 7.93 15.57
CA GLY A 124 -11.34 6.50 15.50
C GLY A 124 -11.46 5.98 16.93
N ARG A 125 -12.61 5.37 17.25
CA ARG A 125 -12.74 4.58 18.48
C ARG A 125 -11.63 3.53 18.44
N ALA A 126 -10.67 3.63 19.35
CA ALA A 126 -9.68 2.59 19.55
C ALA A 126 -10.43 1.28 19.77
N THR A 127 -10.43 0.40 18.78
CA THR A 127 -10.83 -0.98 19.01
C THR A 127 -9.77 -1.59 19.91
N PRO A 128 -10.11 -2.10 21.10
CA PRO A 128 -9.15 -2.81 21.91
C PRO A 128 -8.59 -3.98 21.10
N SER A 129 -7.27 -4.16 21.17
CA SER A 129 -6.58 -5.35 20.67
C SER A 129 -7.33 -6.59 21.15
N PRO A 130 -7.64 -7.59 20.30
CA PRO A 130 -8.19 -8.84 20.80
C PRO A 130 -7.16 -9.46 21.74
N SER A 131 -7.55 -9.58 23.00
CA SER A 131 -6.81 -10.27 24.05
C SER A 131 -6.46 -11.67 23.58
N THR A 132 -5.18 -12.01 23.64
CA THR A 132 -4.70 -13.38 23.47
C THR A 132 -5.23 -14.18 24.65
N GLU A 133 -6.40 -14.82 24.47
CA GLU A 133 -6.89 -15.82 25.41
C GLU A 133 -6.15 -17.14 25.21
N SER A 134 -5.45 -17.50 26.29
CA SER A 134 -5.33 -18.84 26.88
C SER A 134 -4.84 -20.01 26.01
N GLU A 135 -3.55 -20.27 26.20
CA GLU A 135 -2.92 -21.58 26.33
C GLU A 135 -3.86 -22.63 26.97
N VAL A 136 -4.17 -23.69 26.21
CA VAL A 136 -4.83 -24.90 26.72
C VAL A 136 -3.74 -25.93 27.03
N PRO A 137 -3.65 -26.47 28.26
CA PRO A 137 -2.65 -27.46 28.60
C PRO A 137 -3.03 -28.83 28.00
N ARG A 138 -2.13 -29.41 27.20
CA ARG A 138 -2.23 -30.82 26.81
C ARG A 138 -1.84 -31.69 27.99
N THR A 139 -2.82 -32.22 28.70
CA THR A 139 -2.62 -33.31 29.64
C THR A 139 -2.37 -34.61 28.87
N HIS A 140 -1.19 -35.22 29.08
CA HIS A 140 -0.94 -36.62 28.77
C HIS A 140 -1.64 -37.51 29.80
N LYS A 141 -2.26 -38.61 29.37
CA LYS A 141 -2.37 -39.83 30.16
C LYS A 141 -2.53 -41.07 29.25
N VAL A 142 -1.53 -41.95 29.44
CA VAL A 142 -1.46 -43.43 29.31
C VAL A 142 -1.69 -44.04 27.94
#